data_AF-A0AAE2BV58-F1
#
_entry.id   AF-A0AAE2BV58-F1
#
_cell.length_a   1.000
_cell.length_b   1.000
_cell.length_c   1.000
_cell.angle_alpha   90.00
_cell.angle_beta   90.00
_cell.angle_gamma   90.00
#
_symmetry.space_group_name_H-M   'P 1'
#
loop_
_entity.id
_entity.type
_entity.pdbx_description
1 polymer ?
#
loop_
_entity_poly.entity_id
_entity_poly.type
_entity_poly.pdbx_seq_one_letter_code
_entity_poly.pdbx_strand_id
1 'polypeptide(L)'
;MDVHLKNLFSRFQEQFGSGPGLGPGSGTCLMKIDGSSPPFVKSLYKAAASLYRTDPWRRLRPAHLFSVKVGKDWDWYGRKQPFPCIQFIGGDGGDLAIYMFRSEDDAKQATGSRETIRVPSVELLRVTYEVETLMFLSNMRMIKSLALEKSGEDRFPVFDVVRCTLSGELEFRNPKIEELRFAYAVMRAIALVHPLLEEDVGAGSKYSRLTCFQPFIETVDVQWSAEMAKGNDLVAVTISHPPNRGYEERNNSASSEEAINEETF
;
A
#
# COMPACT_ATOMS: atom_id res chain seq x y z
N MET A 1 -26.01 -23.43 -10.02
CA MET A 1 -24.76 -23.29 -10.80
C MET A 1 -23.83 -24.39 -10.32
N ASP A 2 -23.37 -25.24 -11.22
CA ASP A 2 -22.59 -26.45 -10.93
C ASP A 2 -21.28 -26.12 -10.18
N VAL A 3 -20.90 -26.94 -9.22
CA VAL A 3 -19.68 -26.78 -8.40
C VAL A 3 -18.44 -26.81 -9.30
N HIS A 4 -18.47 -27.61 -10.37
CA HIS A 4 -17.39 -27.66 -11.35
C HIS A 4 -17.26 -26.38 -12.17
N LEU A 5 -18.38 -25.75 -12.57
CA LEU A 5 -18.34 -24.46 -13.27
C LEU A 5 -17.81 -23.35 -12.38
N LYS A 6 -18.19 -23.32 -11.09
CA LYS A 6 -17.64 -22.36 -10.13
C LYS A 6 -16.12 -22.53 -9.96
N ASN A 7 -15.63 -23.77 -9.84
CA ASN A 7 -14.19 -24.03 -9.76
C ASN A 7 -13.45 -23.65 -11.04
N LEU A 8 -14.04 -23.89 -12.21
CA LEU A 8 -13.44 -23.51 -13.49
C LEU A 8 -13.35 -21.98 -13.64
N PHE A 9 -14.41 -21.25 -13.29
CA PHE A 9 -14.41 -19.79 -13.32
C PHE A 9 -13.47 -19.18 -12.26
N SER A 10 -13.39 -19.78 -11.07
CA SER A 10 -12.43 -19.38 -10.04
C SER A 10 -11.00 -19.52 -10.56
N ARG A 11 -10.64 -20.69 -11.10
CA ARG A 11 -9.30 -20.93 -11.68
C ARG A 11 -8.99 -20.02 -12.87
N PHE A 12 -9.98 -19.72 -13.70
CA PHE A 12 -9.82 -18.78 -14.81
C PHE A 12 -9.60 -17.35 -14.31
N GLN A 13 -10.34 -16.89 -13.30
CA GLN A 13 -10.11 -15.59 -12.67
C GLN A 13 -8.78 -15.53 -11.90
N GLU A 14 -8.30 -16.64 -11.34
CA GLU A 14 -6.98 -16.73 -10.73
C GLU A 14 -5.84 -16.63 -11.76
N GLN A 15 -6.06 -17.11 -12.99
CA GLN A 15 -5.07 -17.06 -14.07
C GLN A 15 -5.10 -15.77 -14.90
N PHE A 16 -6.23 -15.04 -14.90
CA PHE A 16 -6.45 -13.88 -15.77
C PHE A 16 -7.01 -12.64 -15.04
N GLY A 17 -7.02 -12.65 -13.71
CA GLY A 17 -7.55 -11.56 -12.90
C GLY A 17 -6.52 -10.51 -12.54
N SER A 18 -6.98 -9.27 -12.50
CA SER A 18 -6.19 -8.07 -12.23
C SER A 18 -5.59 -8.10 -10.82
N GLY A 19 -4.26 -8.24 -10.70
CA GLY A 19 -3.50 -8.23 -9.45
C GLY A 19 -2.41 -9.33 -9.44
N PRO A 20 -1.10 -9.00 -9.35
CA PRO A 20 -0.04 -10.02 -9.28
C PRO A 20 -0.28 -10.99 -8.10
N GLY A 21 -0.49 -12.28 -8.41
CA GLY A 21 -0.56 -13.39 -7.46
C GLY A 21 -1.86 -13.59 -6.66
N LEU A 22 -2.74 -12.57 -6.57
CA LEU A 22 -3.91 -12.58 -5.68
C LEU A 22 -5.27 -12.41 -6.38
N GLY A 23 -5.33 -12.47 -7.71
CA GLY A 23 -6.57 -12.43 -8.48
C GLY A 23 -7.37 -11.11 -8.35
N PRO A 24 -8.55 -11.02 -9.01
CA PRO A 24 -9.34 -9.80 -9.05
C PRO A 24 -9.95 -9.50 -7.67
N GLY A 25 -10.32 -8.25 -7.41
CA GLY A 25 -10.95 -7.87 -6.15
C GLY A 25 -12.29 -8.57 -5.87
N SER A 26 -12.83 -8.41 -4.66
CA SER A 26 -14.11 -9.06 -4.27
C SER A 26 -15.37 -8.42 -4.83
N GLY A 27 -15.27 -7.39 -5.69
CA GLY A 27 -16.42 -6.59 -6.13
C GLY A 27 -17.08 -5.82 -4.96
N THR A 28 -16.29 -5.45 -3.96
CA THR A 28 -16.73 -4.80 -2.73
C THR A 28 -17.41 -3.45 -3.01
N CYS A 29 -18.69 -3.37 -2.66
CA CYS A 29 -19.42 -2.12 -2.64
C CYS A 29 -19.18 -1.41 -1.30
N LEU A 30 -18.39 -0.35 -1.29
CA LEU A 30 -18.05 0.41 -0.07
C LEU A 30 -19.25 1.04 0.63
N MET A 31 -20.37 1.20 -0.09
CA MET A 31 -21.64 1.65 0.48
C MET A 31 -22.32 0.61 1.39
N LYS A 32 -21.84 -0.64 1.40
CA LYS A 32 -22.34 -1.70 2.29
C LYS A 32 -21.54 -1.81 3.59
N ILE A 33 -20.55 -0.95 3.81
CA ILE A 33 -19.72 -0.94 5.00
C ILE A 33 -20.42 -0.08 6.05
N ASP A 34 -20.56 -0.60 7.26
CA ASP A 34 -21.17 0.13 8.38
C ASP A 34 -20.39 1.42 8.68
N GLY A 35 -21.11 2.54 8.77
CA GLY A 35 -20.51 3.87 8.96
C GLY A 35 -19.95 4.52 7.70
N SER A 36 -20.05 3.86 6.54
CA SER A 36 -19.67 4.45 5.25
C SER A 36 -20.74 5.42 4.74
N SER A 37 -20.30 6.53 4.15
CA SER A 37 -21.18 7.54 3.56
C SER A 37 -20.70 7.91 2.16
N PRO A 38 -21.57 8.42 1.27
CA PRO A 38 -21.16 8.82 -0.07
C PRO A 38 -19.99 9.82 -0.11
N PRO A 39 -19.95 10.88 0.74
CA PRO A 39 -18.82 11.79 0.72
C PRO A 39 -17.54 11.15 1.28
N PHE A 40 -17.63 10.25 2.25
CA PHE A 40 -16.49 9.45 2.72
C PHE A 40 -15.87 8.62 1.58
N VAL A 41 -16.71 7.92 0.81
CA VAL A 41 -16.26 7.13 -0.36
C VAL A 41 -15.64 8.04 -1.42
N LYS A 42 -16.23 9.22 -1.69
CA LYS A 42 -15.64 10.21 -2.59
C LYS A 42 -14.25 10.65 -2.15
N SER A 43 -14.04 10.88 -0.85
CA SER A 43 -12.73 11.27 -0.31
C SER A 43 -11.68 10.16 -0.41
N LEU A 44 -12.08 8.89 -0.28
CA LEU A 44 -11.19 7.74 -0.55
C LEU A 44 -10.74 7.71 -2.01
N TYR A 45 -11.68 7.87 -2.96
CA TYR A 45 -11.37 7.88 -4.39
C TYR A 45 -10.48 9.06 -4.77
N LYS A 46 -10.73 10.24 -4.21
CA LYS A 46 -9.86 11.42 -4.36
C LYS A 46 -8.42 11.17 -3.89
N ALA A 47 -8.26 10.55 -2.71
CA ALA A 47 -6.95 10.25 -2.16
C ALA A 47 -6.20 9.22 -3.01
N ALA A 48 -6.87 8.15 -3.44
CA ALA A 48 -6.29 7.15 -4.33
C ALA A 48 -5.92 7.74 -5.69
N ALA A 49 -6.78 8.56 -6.29
CA ALA A 49 -6.48 9.23 -7.55
C ALA A 49 -5.30 10.20 -7.44
N SER A 50 -5.19 10.91 -6.31
CA SER A 50 -4.05 11.80 -6.05
C SER A 50 -2.74 11.04 -5.97
N LEU A 51 -2.71 9.92 -5.24
CA LEU A 51 -1.54 9.04 -5.19
C LEU A 51 -1.22 8.39 -6.55
N TYR A 52 -2.23 8.05 -7.33
CA TYR A 52 -1.98 7.50 -8.65
C TYR A 52 -1.23 8.49 -9.56
N ARG A 53 -1.64 9.76 -9.53
CA ARG A 53 -1.06 10.83 -10.37
C ARG A 53 0.37 11.18 -10.01
N THR A 54 0.82 10.88 -8.80
CA THR A 54 2.23 11.06 -8.43
C THR A 54 3.13 9.94 -8.99
N ASP A 55 2.54 8.94 -9.66
CA ASP A 55 3.22 7.86 -10.38
C ASP A 55 4.31 7.12 -9.57
N PRO A 56 3.98 6.61 -8.36
CA PRO A 56 4.94 5.93 -7.51
C PRO A 56 5.52 4.66 -8.16
N TRP A 57 4.72 3.94 -8.96
CA TRP A 57 5.13 2.69 -9.60
C TRP A 57 6.19 2.85 -10.69
N ARG A 58 6.47 4.09 -11.14
CA ARG A 58 7.60 4.36 -12.03
C ARG A 58 8.93 3.93 -11.41
N ARG A 59 9.09 4.09 -10.08
CA ARG A 59 10.34 3.87 -9.37
C ARG A 59 10.24 2.91 -8.18
N LEU A 60 9.05 2.77 -7.58
CA LEU A 60 8.82 1.80 -6.52
C LEU A 60 8.48 0.43 -7.10
N ARG A 61 8.81 -0.60 -6.34
CA ARG A 61 8.71 -2.03 -6.67
C ARG A 61 8.37 -2.82 -5.40
N PRO A 62 7.87 -4.06 -5.49
CA PRO A 62 7.51 -4.87 -4.31
C PRO A 62 8.61 -4.97 -3.25
N ALA A 63 9.90 -5.02 -3.63
CA ALA A 63 10.99 -5.07 -2.65
C ALA A 63 11.08 -3.83 -1.73
N HIS A 64 10.45 -2.70 -2.11
CA HIS A 64 10.43 -1.47 -1.33
C HIS A 64 9.31 -1.51 -0.29
N LEU A 65 9.65 -2.00 0.90
CA LEU A 65 8.76 -1.97 2.07
C LEU A 65 8.87 -0.64 2.80
N PHE A 66 7.75 -0.19 3.37
CA PHE A 66 7.69 0.99 4.22
C PHE A 66 6.99 0.64 5.53
N SER A 67 7.46 1.18 6.66
CA SER A 67 6.64 1.24 7.87
C SER A 67 5.87 2.54 7.93
N VAL A 68 4.63 2.47 8.42
CA VAL A 68 3.73 3.60 8.57
C VAL A 68 3.18 3.62 9.99
N LYS A 69 3.21 4.82 10.59
CA LYS A 69 2.53 5.11 11.86
C LYS A 69 1.56 6.28 11.64
N VAL A 70 0.28 6.02 11.83
CA VAL A 70 -0.78 7.04 11.68
C VAL A 70 -1.29 7.42 13.06
N GLY A 71 -0.95 8.62 13.52
CA GLY A 71 -1.29 9.10 14.85
C GLY A 71 -0.73 8.22 15.96
N LYS A 72 -1.51 8.05 17.02
CA LYS A 72 -1.16 7.25 18.20
C LYS A 72 -2.00 5.99 18.26
N ASP A 73 -1.48 4.94 18.88
CA ASP A 73 -2.16 3.63 18.91
C ASP A 73 -3.56 3.70 19.53
N TRP A 74 -3.77 4.56 20.52
CA TRP A 74 -5.08 4.73 21.16
C TRP A 74 -6.11 5.49 20.31
N ASP A 75 -5.70 6.09 19.20
CA ASP A 75 -6.62 6.69 18.23
C ASP A 75 -7.39 5.60 17.44
N TRP A 76 -6.93 4.34 17.52
CA TRP A 76 -7.48 3.18 16.82
C TRP A 76 -8.32 2.29 17.73
N TYR A 77 -9.36 1.68 17.15
CA TYR A 77 -10.16 0.68 17.84
C TYR A 77 -9.29 -0.51 18.26
N GLY A 78 -9.38 -0.93 19.53
CA GLY A 78 -8.50 -1.96 20.10
C GLY A 78 -7.09 -1.47 20.44
N ARG A 79 -6.84 -0.15 20.39
CA ARG A 79 -5.56 0.50 20.72
C ARG A 79 -4.38 -0.03 19.91
N LYS A 80 -4.62 -0.35 18.64
CA LYS A 80 -3.59 -0.83 17.71
C LYS A 80 -3.94 -0.42 16.28
N GLN A 81 -2.98 0.18 15.58
CA GLN A 81 -3.12 0.49 14.16
C GLN A 81 -3.24 -0.76 13.28
N PRO A 82 -4.04 -0.73 12.20
CA PRO A 82 -4.46 -1.95 11.50
C PRO A 82 -3.37 -2.59 10.62
N PHE A 83 -2.75 -1.82 9.72
CA PHE A 83 -1.81 -2.33 8.70
C PHE A 83 -0.54 -1.45 8.58
N PRO A 84 0.37 -1.48 9.57
CA PRO A 84 1.49 -0.55 9.69
C PRO A 84 2.65 -0.79 8.72
N CYS A 85 2.56 -1.76 7.80
CA CYS A 85 3.57 -1.97 6.76
C CYS A 85 2.92 -1.88 5.39
N ILE A 86 3.52 -1.13 4.45
CA ILE A 86 2.98 -0.98 3.10
C ILE A 86 4.00 -1.37 2.04
N GLN A 87 3.48 -1.83 0.91
CA GLN A 87 4.25 -2.31 -0.24
C GLN A 87 3.55 -1.86 -1.53
N PHE A 88 4.32 -1.38 -2.50
CA PHE A 88 3.82 -1.09 -3.85
C PHE A 88 3.94 -2.33 -4.73
N ILE A 89 2.87 -2.67 -5.43
CA ILE A 89 2.79 -3.81 -6.33
C ILE A 89 2.61 -3.32 -7.77
N GLY A 90 3.29 -3.99 -8.72
CA GLY A 90 3.28 -3.63 -10.14
C GLY A 90 4.51 -2.81 -10.56
N GLY A 91 4.36 -2.05 -11.65
CA GLY A 91 5.45 -1.24 -12.24
C GLY A 91 6.18 -1.88 -13.42
N ASP A 92 5.99 -3.19 -13.65
CA ASP A 92 6.63 -3.94 -14.75
C ASP A 92 5.59 -4.51 -15.75
N GLY A 93 4.45 -3.83 -15.91
CA GLY A 93 3.38 -4.18 -16.86
C GLY A 93 2.20 -4.97 -16.29
N GLY A 94 2.23 -5.33 -15.00
CA GLY A 94 1.09 -5.90 -14.27
C GLY A 94 0.21 -4.85 -13.58
N ASP A 95 -0.79 -5.30 -12.83
CA ASP A 95 -1.68 -4.38 -12.12
C ASP A 95 -0.97 -3.59 -11.03
N LEU A 96 -1.42 -2.35 -10.90
CA LEU A 96 -0.89 -1.41 -9.93
C LEU A 96 -1.70 -1.53 -8.65
N ALA A 97 -1.02 -1.70 -7.53
CA ALA A 97 -1.67 -1.76 -6.24
C ALA A 97 -0.76 -1.28 -5.11
N ILE A 98 -1.40 -1.06 -3.96
CA ILE A 98 -0.74 -0.84 -2.67
C ILE A 98 -1.30 -1.88 -1.71
N TYR A 99 -0.41 -2.71 -1.19
CA TYR A 99 -0.72 -3.72 -0.20
C TYR A 99 -0.29 -3.20 1.17
N MET A 100 -1.17 -3.37 2.15
CA MET A 100 -0.94 -2.98 3.54
C MET A 100 -1.03 -4.22 4.42
N PHE A 101 0.05 -4.52 5.12
CA PHE A 101 0.26 -5.71 5.94
C PHE A 101 0.22 -5.36 7.43
N ARG A 102 -0.12 -6.36 8.26
CA ARG A 102 -0.15 -6.22 9.72
C ARG A 102 1.25 -6.13 10.33
N SER A 103 2.27 -6.62 9.64
CA SER A 103 3.67 -6.54 10.04
C SER A 103 4.61 -6.56 8.83
N GLU A 104 5.88 -6.18 9.07
CA GLU A 104 6.96 -6.35 8.09
C GLU A 104 7.23 -7.82 7.77
N ASP A 105 7.07 -8.70 8.77
CA ASP A 105 7.26 -10.14 8.61
C ASP A 105 6.22 -10.74 7.65
N ASP A 106 4.94 -10.39 7.83
CA ASP A 106 3.86 -10.77 6.91
C ASP A 106 4.17 -10.31 5.48
N ALA A 107 4.66 -9.06 5.33
CA ALA A 107 5.02 -8.51 4.02
C ALA A 107 6.18 -9.29 3.39
N LYS A 108 7.24 -9.58 4.15
CA LYS A 108 8.40 -10.35 3.69
C LYS A 108 8.01 -11.76 3.25
N GLN A 109 7.17 -12.44 4.05
CA GLN A 109 6.68 -13.77 3.69
C GLN A 109 5.84 -13.74 2.41
N ALA A 110 5.02 -12.70 2.24
CA ALA A 110 4.17 -12.52 1.07
C ALA A 110 4.91 -11.95 -0.16
N THR A 111 6.16 -11.51 -0.02
CA THR A 111 6.94 -10.95 -1.14
C THR A 111 7.62 -12.06 -1.92
N GLY A 112 7.08 -12.37 -3.11
CA GLY A 112 7.77 -13.25 -4.06
C GLY A 112 8.73 -12.53 -4.98
N SER A 113 9.42 -13.30 -5.83
CA SER A 113 10.38 -12.76 -6.81
C SER A 113 9.74 -12.03 -7.98
N ARG A 114 8.47 -12.33 -8.30
CA ARG A 114 7.69 -11.75 -9.40
C ARG A 114 6.27 -11.36 -9.02
N GLU A 115 5.68 -12.06 -8.07
CA GLU A 115 4.29 -11.88 -7.64
C GLU A 115 4.17 -12.05 -6.13
N THR A 116 3.06 -11.61 -5.55
CA THR A 116 2.77 -11.83 -4.14
C THR A 116 2.49 -13.31 -3.88
N ILE A 117 3.22 -13.90 -2.94
CA ILE A 117 3.06 -15.29 -2.54
C ILE A 117 1.83 -15.42 -1.66
N ARG A 118 1.02 -16.44 -1.92
CA ARG A 118 -0.12 -16.79 -1.07
C ARG A 118 0.37 -17.38 0.25
N VAL A 119 0.42 -16.57 1.30
CA VAL A 119 0.83 -17.02 2.64
C VAL A 119 -0.40 -17.32 3.49
N PRO A 120 -0.56 -18.56 3.98
CA PRO A 120 -1.70 -18.92 4.81
C PRO A 120 -1.82 -18.03 6.05
N SER A 121 -3.04 -17.63 6.36
CA SER A 121 -3.36 -16.80 7.53
C SER A 121 -2.80 -15.38 7.58
N VAL A 122 -2.07 -14.94 6.54
CA VAL A 122 -1.73 -13.53 6.38
C VAL A 122 -2.96 -12.80 5.81
N GLU A 123 -3.43 -11.81 6.54
CA GLU A 123 -4.48 -10.89 6.10
C GLU A 123 -3.84 -9.57 5.70
N LEU A 124 -4.18 -9.07 4.51
CA LEU A 124 -3.67 -7.79 4.01
C LEU A 124 -4.80 -6.98 3.36
N LEU A 125 -4.73 -5.65 3.54
CA LEU A 125 -5.63 -4.69 2.90
C LEU A 125 -5.03 -4.27 1.57
N ARG A 126 -5.82 -4.34 0.50
CA ARG A 126 -5.41 -3.97 -0.85
C ARG A 126 -6.12 -2.71 -1.31
N VAL A 127 -5.38 -1.87 -2.01
CA VAL A 127 -5.91 -0.83 -2.89
C VAL A 127 -5.39 -1.12 -4.29
N THR A 128 -6.21 -1.76 -5.13
CA THR A 128 -5.86 -2.10 -6.53
C THR A 128 -6.43 -1.05 -7.48
N TYR A 129 -5.70 -0.73 -8.55
CA TYR A 129 -6.14 0.23 -9.58
C TYR A 129 -6.60 -0.52 -10.82
N GLU A 130 -7.83 -1.01 -10.75
CA GLU A 130 -8.45 -1.83 -11.80
C GLU A 130 -8.90 -0.97 -12.99
N VAL A 131 -8.89 -1.57 -14.17
CA VAL A 131 -9.44 -1.00 -15.41
C VAL A 131 -10.97 -1.13 -15.38
N GLU A 132 -11.72 -0.10 -15.78
CA GLU A 132 -13.19 -0.07 -15.73
C GLU A 132 -13.82 -1.29 -16.42
N THR A 133 -13.25 -1.76 -17.54
CA THR A 133 -13.76 -2.92 -18.30
C THR A 133 -13.63 -4.25 -17.58
N LEU A 134 -12.75 -4.35 -16.57
CA LEU A 134 -12.51 -5.55 -15.78
C LEU A 134 -13.25 -5.52 -14.42
N MET A 135 -13.91 -4.40 -14.10
CA MET A 135 -14.58 -4.23 -12.82
C MET A 135 -15.87 -5.03 -12.71
N PHE A 136 -16.16 -5.48 -11.49
CA PHE A 136 -17.46 -6.02 -11.14
C PHE A 136 -18.57 -4.98 -11.33
N LEU A 137 -19.74 -5.43 -11.81
CA LEU A 137 -20.91 -4.57 -12.03
C LEU A 137 -21.35 -3.79 -10.78
N SER A 138 -21.15 -4.35 -9.58
CA SER A 138 -21.41 -3.65 -8.32
C SER A 138 -20.54 -2.40 -8.16
N ASN A 139 -19.25 -2.51 -8.45
CA ASN A 139 -18.29 -1.42 -8.40
C ASN A 139 -18.64 -0.36 -9.44
N MET A 140 -18.89 -0.77 -10.69
CA MET A 140 -19.27 0.14 -11.77
C MET A 140 -20.54 0.94 -11.43
N ARG A 141 -21.57 0.29 -10.86
CA ARG A 141 -22.81 0.96 -10.45
C ARG A 141 -22.56 2.01 -9.37
N MET A 142 -21.74 1.68 -8.37
CA MET A 142 -21.36 2.60 -7.30
C MET A 142 -20.55 3.79 -7.83
N ILE A 143 -19.57 3.53 -8.69
CA ILE A 143 -18.74 4.56 -9.32
C ILE A 143 -19.60 5.56 -10.10
N LYS A 144 -20.50 5.04 -10.94
CA LYS A 144 -21.39 5.88 -11.76
C LYS A 144 -22.41 6.63 -10.90
N SER A 145 -23.02 5.99 -9.90
CA SER A 145 -24.05 6.63 -9.08
C SER A 145 -23.49 7.75 -8.19
N LEU A 146 -22.26 7.61 -7.71
CA LEU A 146 -21.62 8.59 -6.85
C LEU A 146 -20.73 9.57 -7.62
N ALA A 147 -20.56 9.40 -8.93
CA ALA A 147 -19.61 10.16 -9.74
C ALA A 147 -18.20 10.14 -9.12
N LEU A 148 -17.70 8.93 -8.85
CA LEU A 148 -16.42 8.76 -8.18
C LEU A 148 -15.25 9.14 -9.10
N GLU A 149 -14.18 9.66 -8.50
CA GLU A 149 -13.03 10.15 -9.23
C GLU A 149 -12.20 9.01 -9.82
N LYS A 150 -11.85 9.14 -11.11
CA LYS A 150 -10.94 8.22 -11.77
C LYS A 150 -9.49 8.53 -11.41
N SER A 151 -8.69 7.49 -11.21
CA SER A 151 -7.26 7.60 -10.92
C SER A 151 -6.44 7.87 -12.18
N GLY A 152 -6.76 7.16 -13.28
CA GLY A 152 -6.11 7.28 -14.59
C GLY A 152 -7.11 7.56 -15.71
N GLU A 153 -6.78 7.15 -16.93
CA GLU A 153 -7.67 7.31 -18.09
C GLU A 153 -9.00 6.56 -17.88
N ASP A 154 -8.89 5.30 -17.46
CA ASP A 154 -9.98 4.32 -17.28
C ASP A 154 -9.83 3.47 -16.01
N ARG A 155 -9.06 3.96 -15.02
CA ARG A 155 -8.76 3.21 -13.79
C ARG A 155 -9.44 3.76 -12.55
N PHE A 156 -9.95 2.87 -11.71
CA PHE A 156 -10.52 3.21 -10.41
C PHE A 156 -9.95 2.33 -9.29
N PRO A 157 -9.85 2.87 -8.06
CA PRO A 157 -9.40 2.09 -6.92
C PRO A 157 -10.48 1.08 -6.49
N VAL A 158 -10.06 -0.13 -6.13
CA VAL A 158 -10.86 -1.14 -5.45
C VAL A 158 -10.20 -1.44 -4.11
N PHE A 159 -11.01 -1.47 -3.05
CA PHE A 159 -10.57 -1.69 -1.67
C PHE A 159 -11.16 -3.00 -1.16
N ASP A 160 -10.29 -3.93 -0.78
CA ASP A 160 -10.70 -5.19 -0.17
C ASP A 160 -9.65 -5.69 0.81
N VAL A 161 -10.06 -6.60 1.68
CA VAL A 161 -9.13 -7.33 2.53
C VAL A 161 -9.11 -8.77 2.07
N VAL A 162 -7.91 -9.27 1.79
CA VAL A 162 -7.69 -10.64 1.33
C VAL A 162 -6.89 -11.42 2.37
N ARG A 163 -7.23 -12.70 2.50
CA ARG A 163 -6.51 -13.69 3.29
C ARG A 163 -6.40 -14.98 2.51
N CYS A 164 -5.26 -15.65 2.61
CA CYS A 164 -5.12 -17.01 2.12
C CYS A 164 -5.51 -18.02 3.21
N THR A 165 -6.33 -19.01 2.86
CA THR A 165 -6.68 -20.11 3.77
C THR A 165 -5.51 -21.11 3.90
N LEU A 166 -5.61 -22.04 4.84
CA LEU A 166 -4.63 -23.13 4.97
C LEU A 166 -4.56 -24.02 3.72
N SER A 167 -5.61 -24.03 2.88
CA SER A 167 -5.65 -24.80 1.63
C SER A 167 -5.12 -24.04 0.42
N GLY A 168 -4.68 -22.79 0.56
CA GLY A 168 -4.18 -21.98 -0.56
C GLY A 168 -5.25 -21.17 -1.30
N GLU A 169 -6.50 -21.22 -0.84
CA GLU A 169 -7.64 -20.51 -1.43
C GLU A 169 -7.68 -19.06 -0.94
N LEU A 170 -8.14 -18.16 -1.79
CA LEU A 170 -8.28 -16.74 -1.43
C LEU A 170 -9.66 -16.46 -0.86
N GLU A 171 -9.69 -15.90 0.34
CA GLU A 171 -10.89 -15.37 0.97
C GLU A 171 -10.83 -13.85 1.00
N PHE A 172 -11.94 -13.24 0.59
CA PHE A 172 -12.07 -11.80 0.57
C PHE A 172 -13.17 -11.34 1.51
N ARG A 173 -12.94 -10.21 2.16
CA ARG A 173 -13.97 -9.50 2.93
C ARG A 173 -13.95 -8.02 2.64
N ASN A 174 -15.07 -7.37 2.96
CA ASN A 174 -15.12 -5.91 2.97
C ASN A 174 -14.15 -5.36 4.03
N PRO A 175 -13.45 -4.25 3.74
CA PRO A 175 -12.73 -3.51 4.76
C PRO A 175 -13.68 -2.96 5.83
N LYS A 176 -13.17 -2.77 7.04
CA LYS A 176 -13.86 -2.03 8.11
C LYS A 176 -13.65 -0.53 7.91
N ILE A 177 -14.54 0.28 8.49
CA ILE A 177 -14.44 1.74 8.38
C ILE A 177 -13.09 2.30 8.86
N GLU A 178 -12.55 1.77 9.96
CA GLU A 178 -11.24 2.19 10.47
C GLU A 178 -10.07 1.75 9.57
N GLU A 179 -10.20 0.61 8.89
CA GLU A 179 -9.20 0.16 7.90
C GLU A 179 -9.19 1.09 6.68
N LEU A 180 -10.37 1.59 6.26
CA LEU A 180 -10.48 2.59 5.20
C LEU A 180 -9.96 3.97 5.63
N ARG A 181 -10.23 4.41 6.87
CA ARG A 181 -9.64 5.65 7.41
C ARG A 181 -8.12 5.57 7.45
N PHE A 182 -7.57 4.42 7.85
CA PHE A 182 -6.13 4.17 7.79
C PHE A 182 -5.61 4.24 6.36
N ALA A 183 -6.25 3.56 5.40
CA ALA A 183 -5.85 3.60 3.99
C ALA A 183 -5.89 5.02 3.41
N TYR A 184 -6.90 5.82 3.75
CA TYR A 184 -6.96 7.23 3.36
C TYR A 184 -5.71 8.00 3.83
N ALA A 185 -5.38 7.88 5.12
CA ALA A 185 -4.23 8.58 5.69
C ALA A 185 -2.91 8.14 5.05
N VAL A 186 -2.74 6.83 4.86
CA VAL A 186 -1.58 6.25 4.16
C VAL A 186 -1.46 6.82 2.75
N MET A 187 -2.54 6.79 1.96
CA MET A 187 -2.50 7.24 0.57
C MET A 187 -2.17 8.73 0.45
N ARG A 188 -2.73 9.56 1.33
CA ARG A 188 -2.44 11.00 1.40
C ARG A 188 -0.99 11.26 1.80
N ALA A 189 -0.49 10.57 2.81
CA ALA A 189 0.88 10.75 3.29
C ALA A 189 1.91 10.27 2.27
N ILE A 190 1.74 9.04 1.76
CA ILE A 190 2.72 8.46 0.85
C ILE A 190 2.80 9.24 -0.47
N ALA A 191 1.70 9.83 -0.96
CA ALA A 191 1.69 10.73 -2.12
C ALA A 191 2.63 11.94 -1.95
N LEU A 192 2.77 12.45 -0.72
CA LEU A 192 3.68 13.56 -0.40
C LEU A 192 5.11 13.08 -0.16
N VAL A 193 5.24 11.92 0.47
CA VAL A 193 6.51 11.39 0.98
C VAL A 193 7.31 10.69 -0.09
N HIS A 194 6.68 9.87 -0.93
CA HIS A 194 7.41 9.04 -1.88
C HIS A 194 8.31 9.90 -2.79
N PRO A 195 7.90 11.06 -3.34
CA PRO A 195 8.78 11.85 -4.21
C PRO A 195 10.08 12.32 -3.55
N LEU A 196 10.16 12.33 -2.21
CA LEU A 196 11.33 12.76 -1.44
C LEU A 196 12.41 11.68 -1.30
N LEU A 197 12.14 10.45 -1.72
CA LEU A 197 13.10 9.35 -1.63
C LEU A 197 14.27 9.58 -2.59
N GLU A 198 15.48 9.65 -2.03
CA GLU A 198 16.73 9.80 -2.77
C GLU A 198 17.31 8.44 -3.15
N GLU A 199 17.71 8.30 -4.41
CA GLU A 199 18.37 7.08 -4.89
C GLU A 199 19.77 6.92 -4.26
N ASP A 200 20.07 5.73 -3.77
CA ASP A 200 21.40 5.37 -3.31
C ASP A 200 22.25 4.89 -4.49
N VAL A 201 22.91 5.86 -5.15
CA VAL A 201 23.76 5.66 -6.33
C VAL A 201 25.01 4.81 -6.00
N GLY A 202 25.33 4.57 -4.72
CA GLY A 202 26.54 3.86 -4.26
C GLY A 202 26.32 2.44 -3.74
N ALA A 203 25.11 2.08 -3.28
CA ALA A 203 24.85 0.79 -2.64
C ALA A 203 24.35 -0.32 -3.59
N GLY A 204 24.06 0.00 -4.85
CA GLY A 204 23.57 -0.96 -5.83
C GLY A 204 24.68 -1.83 -6.43
N SER A 205 24.45 -3.14 -6.53
CA SER A 205 25.19 -3.98 -7.48
C SER A 205 24.99 -3.40 -8.89
N LYS A 206 26.07 -3.22 -9.67
CA LYS A 206 26.04 -2.71 -11.06
C LYS A 206 25.10 -3.49 -12.01
N TYR A 207 24.56 -4.63 -11.57
CA TYR A 207 23.67 -5.51 -12.32
C TYR A 207 22.24 -5.59 -11.77
N SER A 208 21.93 -4.91 -10.66
CA SER A 208 20.56 -4.85 -10.13
C SER A 208 19.72 -3.84 -10.90
N ARG A 209 18.58 -4.28 -11.46
CA ARG A 209 17.56 -3.38 -12.04
C ARG A 209 16.69 -2.68 -10.99
N LEU A 210 16.86 -3.03 -9.71
CA LEU A 210 16.11 -2.43 -8.61
C LEU A 210 16.81 -1.13 -8.17
N THR A 211 16.11 0.00 -8.26
CA THR A 211 16.52 1.24 -7.60
C THR A 211 16.68 0.97 -6.11
N CYS A 212 17.77 1.41 -5.50
CA CYS A 212 17.91 1.43 -4.04
C CYS A 212 17.67 2.85 -3.57
N PHE A 213 17.03 3.04 -2.42
CA PHE A 213 16.87 4.36 -1.80
C PHE A 213 17.69 4.44 -0.53
N GLN A 214 18.15 5.66 -0.21
CA GLN A 214 18.75 5.93 1.08
C GLN A 214 17.72 5.68 2.21
N PRO A 215 18.17 5.28 3.42
CA PRO A 215 17.31 5.26 4.58
C PRO A 215 16.62 6.60 4.79
N PHE A 216 15.32 6.55 5.06
CA PHE A 216 14.45 7.70 5.04
C PHE A 216 13.39 7.56 6.13
N ILE A 217 13.11 8.65 6.84
CA ILE A 217 11.97 8.77 7.75
C ILE A 217 11.42 10.19 7.64
N GLU A 218 10.12 10.30 7.46
CA GLU A 218 9.45 11.60 7.31
C GLU A 218 8.10 11.56 8.00
N THR A 219 7.71 12.68 8.60
CA THR A 219 6.42 12.82 9.26
C THR A 219 5.65 13.96 8.62
N VAL A 220 4.50 13.65 8.04
CA VAL A 220 3.63 14.64 7.39
C VAL A 220 2.29 14.72 8.09
N ASP A 221 1.74 15.92 8.19
CA ASP A 221 0.38 16.12 8.67
C ASP A 221 -0.62 15.87 7.55
N VAL A 222 -1.50 14.90 7.75
CA VAL A 222 -2.60 14.59 6.84
C VAL A 222 -3.88 15.18 7.39
N GLN A 223 -4.58 15.96 6.55
CA GLN A 223 -5.91 16.44 6.87
C GLN A 223 -6.97 15.35 6.63
N TRP A 224 -7.70 15.00 7.69
CA TRP A 224 -8.91 14.22 7.61
C TRP A 224 -9.93 14.93 6.72
N SER A 225 -10.65 14.16 5.92
CA SER A 225 -11.88 14.68 5.31
C SER A 225 -12.88 15.00 6.43
N ALA A 226 -13.77 15.97 6.20
CA ALA A 226 -14.79 16.36 7.20
C ALA A 226 -15.61 15.17 7.72
N GLU A 227 -15.81 14.15 6.88
CA GLU A 227 -16.55 12.93 7.18
C GLU A 227 -15.73 11.88 7.94
N MET A 228 -14.43 12.08 8.07
CA MET A 228 -13.49 11.21 8.78
C MET A 228 -12.97 11.85 10.06
N ALA A 229 -13.16 13.16 10.24
CA ALA A 229 -12.74 13.90 11.42
C ALA A 229 -13.58 13.47 12.63
N LYS A 230 -12.90 13.16 13.74
CA LYS A 230 -13.53 12.87 15.05
C LYS A 230 -13.17 13.94 16.09
N GLY A 231 -12.71 15.12 15.65
CA GLY A 231 -12.13 16.14 16.51
C GLY A 231 -11.07 16.93 15.75
N ASN A 232 -9.80 16.70 16.06
CA ASN A 232 -8.69 17.37 15.37
C ASN A 232 -8.67 16.98 13.89
N ASP A 233 -8.58 17.98 13.01
CA ASP A 233 -8.65 17.76 11.56
C ASP A 233 -7.35 17.19 10.98
N LEU A 234 -6.24 17.29 11.71
CA LEU A 234 -4.93 16.79 11.28
C LEU A 234 -4.52 15.52 12.03
N VAL A 235 -3.87 14.60 11.32
CA VAL A 235 -3.18 13.44 11.88
C VAL A 235 -1.74 13.41 11.37
N ALA A 236 -0.79 13.27 12.29
CA ALA A 236 0.60 13.05 11.93
C ALA A 236 0.77 11.62 11.40
N VAL A 237 1.38 11.48 10.21
CA VAL A 237 1.69 10.20 9.58
C VAL A 237 3.20 10.11 9.37
N THR A 238 3.84 9.21 10.09
CA THR A 238 5.27 8.92 9.95
C THR A 238 5.45 7.74 9.00
N ILE A 239 6.27 7.92 7.98
CA ILE A 239 6.64 6.89 7.00
C ILE A 239 8.15 6.71 7.04
N SER A 240 8.63 5.46 7.07
CA SER A 240 10.06 5.17 6.95
C SER A 240 10.36 4.04 5.98
N HIS A 241 11.54 4.13 5.36
CA HIS A 241 12.10 3.15 4.43
C HIS A 241 13.61 2.99 4.68
N PRO A 242 14.14 1.77 4.80
CA PRO A 242 13.39 0.53 4.98
C PRO A 242 12.58 0.56 6.31
N PRO A 243 11.65 -0.39 6.53
CA PRO A 243 10.88 -0.41 7.77
C PRO A 243 11.81 -0.51 8.99
N ASN A 244 11.43 0.13 10.09
CA ASN A 244 12.17 0.08 11.37
C ASN A 244 13.63 0.60 11.33
N ARG A 245 14.07 1.27 10.26
CA ARG A 245 15.31 2.06 10.24
C ARG A 245 14.96 3.55 10.05
N GLY A 246 15.11 4.33 11.12
CA GLY A 246 15.07 5.79 11.05
C GLY A 246 16.43 6.34 10.62
N TYR A 247 16.47 7.63 10.27
CA TYR A 247 17.68 8.38 9.96
C TYR A 247 18.74 8.16 11.05
N GLU A 248 19.80 7.41 10.75
CA GLU A 248 21.06 7.58 11.47
C GLU A 248 21.61 8.91 10.98
N GLU A 249 21.65 9.93 11.84
CA GLU A 249 22.41 11.15 11.53
C GLU A 249 23.80 10.69 11.06
N ARG A 250 24.12 10.98 9.79
CA ARG A 250 25.49 10.88 9.30
C ARG A 250 26.30 11.85 10.14
N ASN A 251 26.88 11.35 11.23
CA ASN A 251 27.98 12.00 11.92
C ASN A 251 29.14 12.00 10.93
N ASN A 252 29.15 12.97 10.02
CA ASN A 252 30.35 13.40 9.31
C ASN A 252 31.24 14.13 10.33
N SER A 253 31.73 13.37 11.30
CA SER A 253 32.84 13.72 12.18
C SER A 253 33.88 12.61 12.06
N ALA A 254 34.35 12.38 10.84
CA ALA A 254 35.71 11.93 10.60
C ALA A 254 36.42 13.08 9.90
N SER A 255 36.62 14.14 10.67
CA SER A 255 37.66 15.13 10.42
C SER A 255 38.98 14.41 10.18
N SER A 256 39.54 14.65 9.00
CA SER A 256 40.97 14.71 8.73
C SER A 256 41.88 14.60 9.96
N GLU A 257 42.47 13.42 10.16
CA GLU A 257 43.76 13.27 10.84
C GLU A 257 44.70 12.52 9.88
N GLU A 258 45.12 13.23 8.83
CA GLU A 258 46.47 13.06 8.29
C GLU A 258 47.38 14.02 9.05
N ALA A 259 48.22 13.48 9.95
CA ALA A 259 49.59 13.92 10.22
C ALA A 259 50.16 13.08 11.39
N ILE A 260 51.03 12.11 11.13
CA ILE A 260 52.52 12.21 11.14
C ILE A 260 53.12 11.71 12.47
N ASN A 261 54.12 10.81 12.31
CA ASN A 261 55.17 10.35 13.23
C ASN A 261 54.76 9.33 14.33
N GLU A 262 55.57 8.31 14.67
CA GLU A 262 57.02 8.17 14.55
C GLU A 262 57.41 6.68 14.67
N GLU A 263 58.49 6.31 13.98
CA GLU A 263 59.25 5.07 14.17
C GLU A 263 59.63 4.87 15.64
N THR A 264 59.65 3.63 16.15
CA THR A 264 60.69 3.19 17.08
C THR A 264 60.74 1.66 17.25
N PHE A 265 61.90 1.12 16.86
CA PHE A 265 62.61 -0.12 17.26
C PHE A 265 61.90 -1.48 17.31
#